data_AF-A0A158DH85-F1
#
_entry.id   AF-A0A158DH85-F1
#
_cell.length_a   1.000
_cell.length_b   1.000
_cell.length_c   1.000
_cell.angle_alpha   90.00
_cell.angle_beta   90.00
_cell.angle_gamma   90.00
#
_symmetry.space_group_name_H-M   'P 1'
#
loop_
_entity.id
_entity.type
_entity.pdbx_description
1 polymer ?
#
loop_
_entity_poly.entity_id
_entity_poly.type
_entity_poly.pdbx_seq_one_letter_code
_entity_poly.pdbx_strand_id
1 'polypeptide(L)'
;MWRVRPLWPFEFIVLTVYVDPDYEYTARATPDKDFAWILSRHPGMSEETYQTMLTRLDALGFDTARFRKVVQFPEQVGKPGFHGVR
;
A
#
# COMPACT_ATOMS: atom_id res chain seq x y z
N MET A 1 24.56 -38.75 2.67
CA MET A 1 24.45 -37.30 2.38
C MET A 1 23.17 -36.78 3.00
N TRP A 2 23.27 -35.85 3.94
CA TRP A 2 22.13 -35.32 4.69
C TRP A 2 21.46 -34.18 3.90
N ARG A 3 20.12 -34.13 3.91
CA ARG A 3 19.29 -33.06 3.33
C ARG A 3 18.59 -32.30 4.45
N VAL A 4 18.84 -31.00 4.57
CA VAL A 4 18.09 -30.09 5.44
C VAL A 4 16.99 -29.45 4.59
N ARG A 5 15.74 -29.41 5.08
CA ARG A 5 14.68 -28.52 4.57
C ARG A 5 14.24 -27.65 5.74
N PRO A 6 14.63 -26.37 5.83
CA PRO A 6 14.09 -25.51 6.87
C PRO A 6 12.63 -25.18 6.49
N LEU A 7 11.71 -25.43 7.43
CA LEU A 7 10.26 -25.19 7.35
C LEU A 7 9.92 -23.85 6.69
N TRP A 8 9.12 -23.85 5.61
CA TRP A 8 8.66 -22.63 4.94
C TRP A 8 7.39 -22.91 4.11
N PRO A 9 6.36 -22.05 4.18
CA PRO A 9 5.56 -21.82 2.97
C PRO A 9 4.90 -20.43 2.91
N PHE A 10 5.62 -19.35 2.56
CA PHE A 10 4.93 -18.07 2.27
C PHE A 10 5.56 -17.32 1.09
N GLU A 11 5.14 -17.66 -0.13
CA GLU A 11 5.43 -16.87 -1.33
C GLU A 11 4.47 -15.68 -1.38
N PHE A 12 4.99 -14.46 -1.20
CA PHE A 12 4.22 -13.24 -1.38
C PHE A 12 4.49 -12.66 -2.76
N ILE A 13 3.51 -12.77 -3.66
CA ILE A 13 3.55 -12.09 -4.95
C ILE A 13 3.01 -10.67 -4.75
N VAL A 14 3.81 -9.67 -5.07
CA VAL A 14 3.41 -8.26 -5.02
C VAL A 14 3.63 -7.61 -6.37
N LEU A 15 2.54 -7.23 -7.03
CA LEU A 15 2.49 -6.62 -8.34
C LEU A 15 2.54 -5.10 -8.23
N THR A 16 3.17 -4.43 -9.18
CA THR A 16 2.98 -2.99 -9.39
C THR A 16 1.78 -2.80 -10.30
N VAL A 17 0.70 -2.24 -9.76
CA VAL A 17 -0.57 -2.06 -10.51
C VAL A 17 -0.70 -0.65 -11.08
N TYR A 18 0.08 0.30 -10.59
CA TYR A 18 0.16 1.66 -11.10
C TYR A 18 1.48 2.32 -10.75
N VAL A 19 1.99 3.15 -11.66
CA VAL A 19 3.05 4.14 -11.42
C VAL A 19 2.66 5.40 -12.17
N ASP A 20 2.81 6.56 -11.54
CA ASP A 20 2.57 7.83 -12.20
C ASP A 20 3.73 8.20 -13.15
N PRO A 21 3.53 9.11 -14.12
CA PRO A 21 4.55 9.43 -15.12
C PRO A 21 5.87 9.94 -14.54
N ASP A 22 5.80 10.66 -13.42
CA ASP A 22 6.94 11.29 -12.76
C ASP A 22 7.57 10.38 -11.68
N TYR A 23 7.03 9.18 -11.46
CA TYR A 23 7.49 8.20 -10.46
C TYR A 23 7.44 8.72 -9.00
N GLU A 24 6.56 9.69 -8.72
CA GLU A 24 6.28 10.22 -7.40
C GLU A 24 5.35 9.30 -6.59
N TYR A 25 4.48 8.56 -7.26
CA TYR A 25 3.45 7.72 -6.65
C TYR A 25 3.33 6.36 -7.34
N THR A 26 3.20 5.31 -6.55
CA THR A 26 2.94 3.96 -7.07
C THR A 26 1.93 3.24 -6.21
N ALA A 27 1.16 2.35 -6.84
CA ALA A 27 0.32 1.41 -6.13
C ALA A 27 0.82 -0.02 -6.36
N ARG A 28 0.95 -0.77 -5.27
CA ARG A 28 1.34 -2.18 -5.27
C ARG A 28 0.24 -3.02 -4.65
N ALA A 29 0.05 -4.24 -5.14
CA ALA A 29 -1.01 -5.12 -4.65
C ALA A 29 -0.68 -6.60 -4.80
N THR A 30 -1.39 -7.44 -4.03
CA THR A 30 -1.39 -8.88 -4.23
C THR A 30 -2.37 -9.28 -5.36
N PRO A 31 -2.13 -10.40 -6.08
CA PRO A 31 -3.00 -10.84 -7.17
C PRO A 31 -4.45 -11.12 -6.76
N ASP A 32 -4.66 -11.60 -5.53
CA ASP A 32 -5.97 -11.85 -4.92
C ASP A 32 -6.70 -10.58 -4.46
N LYS A 33 -6.03 -9.42 -4.53
CA LYS A 33 -6.52 -8.10 -4.10
C LYS A 33 -6.83 -7.98 -2.61
N ASP A 34 -6.34 -8.91 -1.79
CA ASP A 34 -6.53 -8.84 -0.34
C ASP A 34 -5.68 -7.74 0.30
N PHE A 35 -4.55 -7.40 -0.32
CA PHE A 35 -3.66 -6.35 0.12
C PHE A 35 -3.26 -5.42 -1.01
N ALA A 36 -3.23 -4.13 -0.70
CA ALA A 36 -2.72 -3.10 -1.57
C ALA A 36 -2.12 -1.95 -0.76
N TRP A 37 -1.14 -1.28 -1.36
CA TRP A 37 -0.41 -0.16 -0.76
C TRP A 37 -0.26 0.95 -1.78
N ILE A 38 -0.49 2.18 -1.33
CA ILE A 38 -0.11 3.40 -2.05
C ILE A 38 1.20 3.88 -1.44
N LEU A 39 2.21 4.08 -2.27
CA LEU A 39 3.54 4.53 -1.88
C LEU A 39 3.82 5.88 -2.53
N SER A 40 4.57 6.72 -1.83
CA SER A 40 5.06 8.00 -2.34
C SER A 40 6.57 8.13 -2.12
N ARG A 41 7.25 8.88 -3.00
CA ARG A 41 8.64 9.29 -2.82
C ARG A 41 8.84 10.23 -1.64
N HIS A 42 7.78 10.96 -1.27
CA HIS A 42 7.78 11.89 -0.15
C HIS A 42 6.86 11.39 0.98
N PRO A 43 7.17 11.70 2.26
CA PRO A 43 6.31 11.28 3.38
C PRO A 43 4.93 11.98 3.35
N GLY A 44 4.84 13.15 2.73
CA GLY A 44 3.59 13.89 2.56
C GLY A 44 2.90 13.55 1.24
N MET A 45 1.58 13.36 1.29
CA MET A 45 0.71 13.23 0.13
C MET A 45 -0.49 14.16 0.33
N SER A 46 -0.83 14.94 -0.70
CA SER A 46 -2.04 15.77 -0.65
C SER A 46 -3.30 14.91 -0.63
N GLU A 47 -4.38 15.42 -0.05
CA GLU A 47 -5.66 14.69 -0.04
C GLU A 47 -6.16 14.40 -1.46
N GLU A 48 -6.01 15.36 -2.38
CA GLU A 48 -6.40 15.20 -3.78
C GLU A 48 -5.65 14.06 -4.47
N THR A 49 -4.33 13.99 -4.30
CA THR A 49 -3.53 12.89 -4.84
C THR A 49 -3.95 11.56 -4.23
N TYR A 50 -4.16 11.53 -2.91
CA TYR A 50 -4.61 10.32 -2.22
C TYR A 50 -5.95 9.81 -2.77
N GLN A 51 -6.95 10.70 -2.94
CA GLN A 51 -8.25 10.34 -3.52
C GLN A 51 -8.14 9.90 -4.98
N THR A 52 -7.24 10.51 -5.76
CA THR A 52 -6.95 10.08 -7.13
C THR A 52 -6.39 8.66 -7.16
N MET A 53 -5.45 8.33 -6.27
CA MET A 53 -4.89 6.98 -6.15
C MET A 53 -5.94 5.95 -5.72
N LEU A 54 -6.83 6.31 -4.78
CA LEU A 54 -7.96 5.44 -4.40
C LEU A 54 -8.89 5.20 -5.58
N THR A 55 -9.26 6.24 -6.33
CA THR A 55 -10.15 6.11 -7.51
C THR A 55 -9.56 5.15 -8.55
N ARG A 56 -8.24 5.17 -8.75
CA ARG A 56 -7.55 4.23 -9.64
C ARG A 56 -7.65 2.79 -9.14
N LEU A 57 -7.46 2.58 -7.85
CA LEU A 57 -7.58 1.27 -7.23
C LEU A 57 -9.03 0.77 -7.23
N ASP A 58 -10.01 1.63 -7.00
CA ASP A 58 -11.43 1.31 -7.12
C ASP A 58 -11.77 0.82 -8.54
N ALA A 59 -11.28 1.52 -9.56
CA ALA A 59 -11.45 1.12 -10.96
C ALA A 59 -10.78 -0.22 -11.31
N LEU A 60 -9.76 -0.63 -10.55
CA LEU A 60 -9.13 -1.95 -10.65
C LEU A 60 -9.85 -3.02 -9.80
N GLY A 61 -10.92 -2.67 -9.09
CA GLY A 61 -11.75 -3.55 -8.28
C GLY A 61 -11.19 -3.83 -6.88
N PHE A 62 -10.42 -2.91 -6.31
CA PHE A 62 -10.02 -2.96 -4.89
C PHE A 62 -11.08 -2.29 -4.01
N ASP A 63 -11.39 -2.86 -2.85
CA ASP A 63 -12.25 -2.21 -1.85
C ASP A 63 -11.47 -1.08 -1.15
N THR A 64 -11.67 0.14 -1.63
CA THR A 64 -10.96 1.32 -1.12
C THR A 64 -11.37 1.72 0.30
N ALA A 65 -12.53 1.26 0.80
CA ALA A 65 -12.97 1.54 2.18
C ALA A 65 -12.08 0.85 3.23
N ARG A 66 -11.32 -0.18 2.83
CA ARG A 66 -10.35 -0.88 3.68
C ARG A 66 -9.02 -0.13 3.82
N PHE A 67 -8.75 0.87 2.99
CA PHE A 67 -7.48 1.60 3.05
C PHE A 67 -7.37 2.44 4.33
N ARG A 68 -6.16 2.45 4.89
CA ARG A 68 -5.81 3.14 6.13
C ARG A 68 -4.58 3.98 5.87
N LYS A 69 -4.59 5.26 6.26
CA LYS A 69 -3.38 6.10 6.17
C LYS A 69 -2.43 5.70 7.30
N VAL A 70 -1.15 5.61 6.99
CA VAL A 70 -0.11 5.34 8.00
C VAL A 70 0.47 6.68 8.46
N VAL A 71 0.78 6.80 9.75
CA VAL A 71 1.48 7.98 10.31
C VAL A 71 2.86 8.11 9.67
N GLN A 72 3.15 9.28 9.11
CA GLN A 72 4.43 9.67 8.52
C GLN A 72 5.11 10.83 9.29
N PHE A 73 4.32 11.67 9.96
CA PHE A 73 4.80 12.79 10.77
C PHE A 73 4.25 12.74 12.21
N PRO A 74 4.98 13.25 13.22
CA PRO A 74 4.52 13.27 14.61
C PRO A 74 3.15 13.91 14.81
N GLU A 75 2.82 14.96 14.05
CA GLU A 75 1.56 15.71 14.17
C GLU A 75 0.34 14.92 13.65
N GLN A 76 0.56 13.75 13.04
CA GLN A 76 -0.50 12.85 12.56
C GLN A 76 -0.92 11.82 13.61
N VAL A 77 -0.13 11.63 14.67
CA VAL A 77 -0.43 10.67 15.73
C VAL A 77 -1.77 11.04 16.38
N GLY A 78 -2.71 10.09 16.38
CA GLY A 78 -4.04 10.26 16.98
C GLY A 78 -5.05 11.04 16.13
N LYS A 79 -4.67 11.53 14.94
CA LYS A 79 -5.62 12.19 14.03
C LYS A 79 -6.57 11.17 13.35
N PRO A 80 -7.84 11.55 13.09
CA PRO A 80 -8.77 10.70 12.37
C PRO A 80 -8.21 10.21 11.02
N GLY A 81 -8.38 8.92 10.74
CA GLY A 81 -7.94 8.30 9.48
C GLY A 81 -6.45 7.95 9.41
N PHE A 82 -5.63 8.38 10.37
CA PHE A 82 -4.23 7.95 10.52
C PHE A 82 -4.11 6.81 11.53
N HIS A 83 -3.39 5.77 11.13
CA HIS A 83 -3.19 4.56 11.91
C HIS A 83 -1.69 4.43 12.21
N GLY A 84 -1.38 4.28 13.49
CA GLY A 84 -0.05 3.88 13.91
C GLY A 84 0.18 2.41 13.57
N VAL A 85 1.35 2.09 13.04
CA VAL A 85 1.82 0.70 12.99
C VAL A 85 2.21 0.36 14.43
N ARG A 86 1.41 -0.47 15.10
CA ARG A 86 1.76 -1.04 16.41
C ARG A 86 2.57 -2.31 16.23
#